data_AF-A0A970VYD1-F1
#
_entry.id   AF-A0A970VYD1-F1
#
_cell.length_a   1.000
_cell.length_b   1.000
_cell.length_c   1.000
_cell.angle_alpha   90.00
_cell.angle_beta   90.00
_cell.angle_gamma   90.00
#
_symmetry.space_group_name_H-M   'P 1'
#
loop_
_entity.id
_entity.type
_entity.pdbx_description
1 polymer ?
#
loop_
_entity_poly.entity_id
_entity_poly.type
_entity_poly.pdbx_seq_one_letter_code
_entity_poly.pdbx_strand_id
1 'polypeptide(L)'
;MNDDIKKLQQERISIYQDLYRSKVPQRVPLNVSVTYEFVSQFAGLDMREAKWDSRVILEGMDKLAQTLYTDVCPVSSTARYPSFYEILESQSFVMGSNGFMQHPEVVGMLAEDYDYLIEKPFDCLVERVLPRQYKALNIDKPLEMAFSLAKSIVAHNNEMAQ
;
A
#
# COMPACT_ATOMS: atom_id res chain seq x y z
N MET A 1 1.63 11.02 28.63
CA MET A 1 1.26 11.82 27.43
C MET A 1 0.68 13.13 27.93
N ASN A 2 1.26 14.26 27.54
CA ASN A 2 0.93 15.59 28.08
C ASN A 2 -0.53 15.96 27.79
N ASP A 3 -1.25 16.59 28.73
CA ASP A 3 -2.69 16.88 28.59
C ASP A 3 -2.98 17.80 27.39
N ASP A 4 -2.05 18.71 27.07
CA ASP A 4 -2.14 19.59 25.90
C ASP A 4 -2.15 18.82 24.58
N ILE A 5 -1.37 17.74 24.47
CA ILE A 5 -1.31 16.90 23.26
C ILE A 5 -2.65 16.21 23.02
N LYS A 6 -3.27 15.69 24.08
CA LYS A 6 -4.60 15.07 23.99
C LYS A 6 -5.67 16.08 23.56
N LYS A 7 -5.60 17.31 24.08
CA LYS A 7 -6.53 18.38 23.72
C LYS A 7 -6.41 18.75 22.23
N LEU A 8 -5.19 18.90 21.72
CA LEU A 8 -4.91 19.13 20.30
C LEU A 8 -5.41 17.97 19.43
N GLN A 9 -5.16 16.74 19.85
CA GLN A 9 -5.67 15.55 19.15
C GLN A 9 -7.20 15.57 19.08
N GLN A 10 -7.89 15.88 20.19
CA GLN A 10 -9.35 15.91 20.25
C GLN A 10 -9.95 17.03 19.39
N GLU A 11 -9.32 18.20 19.35
CA GLU A 11 -9.70 19.31 18.45
C GLU A 11 -9.63 18.87 16.98
N ARG A 12 -8.50 18.28 16.56
CA ARG A 12 -8.29 17.77 15.20
C ARG A 12 -9.30 16.68 14.83
N ILE A 13 -9.64 15.79 15.76
CA ILE A 13 -10.70 14.79 15.53
C ILE A 13 -12.06 15.47 15.33
N SER A 14 -12.40 16.47 16.16
CA SER A 14 -13.69 17.16 16.12
C SER A 14 -13.91 17.88 14.79
N ILE A 15 -12.91 18.59 14.24
CA ILE A 15 -13.07 19.32 12.97
C ILE A 15 -13.41 18.39 11.79
N TYR A 16 -12.83 17.18 11.74
CA TYR A 16 -13.19 16.18 10.72
C TYR A 16 -14.57 15.58 10.98
N GLN A 17 -14.92 15.29 12.24
CA GLN A 17 -16.24 14.78 12.59
C GLN A 17 -17.36 15.77 12.26
N ASP A 18 -17.15 17.06 12.53
CA ASP A 18 -18.11 18.12 12.19
C ASP A 18 -18.30 18.22 10.69
N LEU A 19 -17.20 18.20 9.90
CA LEU A 19 -17.25 18.17 8.45
C LEU A 19 -18.07 16.98 7.92
N TYR A 20 -17.76 15.75 8.37
CA TYR A 20 -18.48 14.54 7.95
C TYR A 20 -19.95 14.53 8.39
N ARG A 21 -20.30 15.26 9.44
CA ARG A 21 -21.67 15.39 9.95
C ARG A 21 -22.39 16.64 9.43
N SER A 22 -21.84 17.32 8.43
CA SER A 22 -22.41 18.55 7.85
C SER A 22 -22.64 19.66 8.88
N LYS A 23 -21.77 19.74 9.90
CA LYS A 23 -21.69 20.86 10.85
C LYS A 23 -20.56 21.78 10.45
N VAL A 24 -20.69 23.08 10.73
CA VAL A 24 -19.60 24.04 10.50
C VAL A 24 -18.47 23.72 11.49
N PRO A 25 -17.27 23.31 11.03
CA PRO A 25 -16.16 23.02 11.93
C PRO A 25 -15.59 24.32 12.51
N GLN A 26 -14.86 24.22 13.63
CA GLN A 26 -14.22 25.37 14.28
C GLN A 26 -13.27 26.14 13.35
N ARG A 27 -12.64 25.43 12.41
CA ARG A 27 -11.82 25.97 11.32
C ARG A 27 -11.81 25.00 10.16
N VAL A 28 -11.31 25.45 9.01
CA VAL A 28 -11.09 24.57 7.84
C VAL A 28 -10.05 23.50 8.20
N PRO A 29 -10.35 22.20 8.05
CA PRO A 29 -9.36 21.14 8.26
C PRO A 29 -8.34 21.12 7.12
N LEU A 30 -7.07 20.88 7.46
CA LEU A 30 -5.99 20.73 6.50
C LEU A 30 -5.54 19.26 6.43
N ASN A 31 -5.62 18.72 5.23
CA ASN A 31 -5.15 17.37 4.92
C ASN A 31 -4.00 17.46 3.92
N VAL A 32 -2.79 17.42 4.45
CA VAL A 32 -1.57 17.25 3.64
C VAL A 32 -1.04 15.86 3.91
N SER A 33 -0.91 15.07 2.86
CA SER A 33 -0.33 13.73 2.88
C SER A 33 0.60 13.57 1.69
N VAL A 34 1.79 13.04 1.93
CA VAL A 34 2.79 12.73 0.91
C VAL A 34 3.04 11.23 0.85
N THR A 35 3.57 10.76 -0.28
CA THR A 35 3.80 9.33 -0.49
C THR A 35 4.96 8.83 0.37
N TYR A 36 4.97 7.52 0.65
CA TYR A 36 6.03 6.85 1.38
C TYR A 36 7.42 7.16 0.80
N GLU A 37 7.53 7.13 -0.52
CA GLU A 37 8.79 7.36 -1.25
C GLU A 37 9.33 8.78 -1.01
N PHE A 38 8.43 9.78 -0.94
CA PHE A 38 8.84 11.15 -0.63
C PHE A 38 9.42 11.24 0.78
N VAL A 39 8.79 10.58 1.76
CA VAL A 39 9.26 10.59 3.15
C VAL A 39 10.64 9.93 3.24
N SER A 40 10.85 8.81 2.56
CA SER A 40 12.15 8.14 2.50
C SER A 40 13.23 9.08 1.96
N GLN A 41 12.97 9.76 0.84
CA GLN A 41 13.91 10.72 0.26
C GLN A 41 14.15 11.93 1.16
N PHE A 42 13.10 12.48 1.78
CA PHE A 42 13.19 13.60 2.72
C PHE A 42 14.03 13.25 3.97
N ALA A 43 13.97 11.99 4.39
CA ALA A 43 14.77 11.45 5.48
C ALA A 43 16.21 11.07 5.05
N GLY A 44 16.53 11.13 3.75
CA GLY A 44 17.83 10.72 3.22
C GLY A 44 18.05 9.21 3.23
N LEU A 45 16.97 8.42 3.24
CA LEU A 45 16.99 6.96 3.27
C LEU A 45 17.05 6.37 1.87
N ASP A 46 17.71 5.23 1.74
CA ASP A 46 17.60 4.41 0.54
C ASP A 46 16.19 3.81 0.45
N MET A 47 15.50 4.06 -0.67
CA MET A 47 14.11 3.63 -0.84
C MET A 47 13.98 2.12 -0.91
N ARG A 48 14.97 1.41 -1.47
CA ARG A 48 14.92 -0.05 -1.56
C ARG A 48 15.00 -0.63 -0.15
N GLU A 49 15.92 -0.15 0.68
CA GLU A 49 16.02 -0.59 2.08
C GLU A 49 14.76 -0.27 2.87
N ALA A 50 14.22 0.95 2.75
CA ALA A 50 13.01 1.37 3.44
C ALA A 50 11.80 0.49 3.06
N LYS A 51 11.69 0.06 1.80
CA LYS A 51 10.62 -0.84 1.35
C LYS A 51 10.71 -2.26 1.90
N TRP A 52 11.86 -2.69 2.41
CA TRP A 52 12.01 -4.01 3.05
C TRP A 52 12.00 -3.93 4.57
N ASP A 53 12.38 -2.79 5.14
CA ASP A 53 12.28 -2.52 6.57
C ASP A 53 11.56 -1.18 6.80
N SER A 54 10.24 -1.22 6.95
CA SER A 54 9.45 0.00 7.08
C SER A 54 9.79 0.80 8.35
N ARG A 55 10.37 0.16 9.37
CA ARG A 55 10.66 0.78 10.67
C ARG A 55 11.70 1.89 10.55
N VAL A 56 12.58 1.82 9.55
CA VAL A 56 13.63 2.82 9.33
C VAL A 56 13.06 4.20 8.95
N ILE A 57 11.80 4.26 8.52
CA ILE A 57 11.16 5.52 8.12
C ILE A 57 10.54 6.29 9.28
N LEU A 58 10.39 5.69 10.47
CA LEU A 58 9.68 6.29 11.60
C LEU A 58 10.24 7.66 12.00
N GLU A 59 11.57 7.79 12.04
CA GLU A 59 12.23 9.07 12.32
C GLU A 59 11.96 10.12 11.21
N GLY A 60 11.94 9.67 9.96
CA GLY A 60 11.57 10.50 8.81
C GLY A 60 10.13 11.00 8.88
N MET A 61 9.20 10.14 9.31
CA MET A 61 7.79 10.48 9.52
C MET A 61 7.63 11.53 10.63
N ASP A 62 8.32 11.35 11.76
CA ASP A 62 8.27 12.31 12.88
C ASP A 62 8.83 13.68 12.45
N LYS A 63 9.99 13.69 11.79
CA LYS A 63 10.58 14.92 11.24
C LYS A 63 9.62 15.63 10.27
N LEU A 64 8.94 14.87 9.41
CA LEU A 64 7.97 15.42 8.47
C LEU A 64 6.74 15.99 9.20
N ALA A 65 6.23 15.31 10.23
CA ALA A 65 5.12 15.76 11.05
C ALA A 65 5.44 17.06 11.82
N GLN A 66 6.70 17.27 12.19
CA GLN A 66 7.17 18.52 12.78
C GLN A 66 7.36 19.65 11.74
N THR A 67 7.49 19.29 10.45
CA THR A 67 7.74 20.24 9.35
C THR A 67 6.45 20.74 8.70
N LEU A 68 5.47 19.84 8.50
CA LEU A 68 4.23 20.15 7.80
C LEU A 68 3.12 20.56 8.77
N TYR A 69 2.49 21.70 8.51
CA TYR A 69 1.26 22.08 9.20
C TYR A 69 0.06 21.32 8.62
N THR A 70 -0.35 20.24 9.29
CA THR A 70 -1.46 19.36 8.88
C THR A 70 -2.22 18.84 10.10
N ASP A 71 -3.49 18.48 9.91
CA ASP A 71 -4.34 17.91 10.96
C ASP A 71 -4.34 16.38 10.99
N VAL A 72 -3.65 15.76 10.03
CA VAL A 72 -3.53 14.30 9.88
C VAL A 72 -2.07 13.86 9.93
N CYS A 73 -1.81 12.56 10.04
CA CYS A 73 -0.48 12.02 9.79
C CYS A 73 -0.06 12.38 8.35
N PRO A 74 1.07 13.07 8.12
CA PRO A 74 1.45 13.56 6.80
C PRO A 74 1.92 12.47 5.83
N VAL A 75 1.82 11.20 6.21
CA VAL A 75 2.36 10.06 5.47
C VAL A 75 1.20 9.24 4.95
N SER A 76 1.15 9.02 3.64
CA SER A 76 0.11 8.21 3.01
C SER A 76 0.21 6.76 3.48
N SER A 77 -0.96 6.13 3.69
CA SER A 77 -1.08 4.73 4.12
C SER A 77 -0.70 3.70 3.04
N THR A 78 -0.40 4.14 1.81
CA THR A 78 -0.20 3.24 0.66
C THR A 78 1.26 2.90 0.41
N ALA A 79 1.92 2.27 1.39
CA ALA A 79 3.20 1.63 1.14
C ALA A 79 2.97 0.30 0.40
N ARG A 80 3.30 0.25 -0.91
CA ARG A 80 3.42 -1.03 -1.62
C ARG A 80 4.74 -1.69 -1.24
N TYR A 81 4.67 -2.79 -0.52
CA TYR A 81 5.84 -3.58 -0.12
C TYR A 81 6.15 -4.66 -1.15
N PRO A 82 7.43 -4.87 -1.52
CA PRO A 82 7.83 -5.86 -2.51
C PRO A 82 7.64 -7.31 -2.03
N SER A 83 7.68 -7.54 -0.71
CA SER A 83 7.76 -8.87 -0.09
C SER A 83 6.73 -9.86 -0.63
N PHE A 84 5.44 -9.52 -0.60
CA PHE A 84 4.39 -10.42 -1.09
C PHE A 84 4.24 -10.44 -2.61
N TYR A 85 4.65 -9.39 -3.33
CA TYR A 85 4.64 -9.37 -4.80
C TYR A 85 5.74 -10.24 -5.40
N GLU A 86 6.93 -10.24 -4.81
CA GLU A 86 8.04 -11.09 -5.23
C GLU A 86 7.73 -12.57 -4.98
N ILE A 87 7.16 -12.91 -3.82
CA ILE A 87 6.73 -14.30 -3.51
C ILE A 87 5.70 -14.79 -4.52
N LEU A 88 4.78 -13.93 -4.95
CA LEU A 88 3.74 -14.27 -5.93
C LEU A 88 4.24 -14.24 -7.39
N GLU A 89 5.51 -13.89 -7.61
CA GLU A 89 6.09 -13.69 -8.93
C GLU A 89 5.23 -12.73 -9.78
N SER A 90 4.93 -11.56 -9.20
CA SER A 90 4.11 -10.55 -9.87
C SER A 90 4.82 -9.97 -11.09
N GLN A 91 4.11 -9.85 -12.21
CA GLN A 91 4.57 -9.07 -13.36
C GLN A 91 3.97 -7.64 -13.39
N SER A 92 2.88 -7.39 -12.65
CA SER A 92 2.23 -6.07 -12.59
C SER A 92 2.88 -5.12 -11.57
N PHE A 93 3.59 -5.67 -10.59
CA PHE A 93 4.22 -4.92 -9.50
C PHE A 93 5.65 -5.39 -9.35
N VAL A 94 6.59 -4.58 -9.84
CA VAL A 94 8.00 -4.91 -9.84
C VAL A 94 8.78 -3.75 -9.24
N MET A 95 9.65 -4.04 -8.27
CA MET A 95 10.51 -3.01 -7.72
C MET A 95 11.62 -2.67 -8.72
N GLY A 96 11.70 -1.40 -9.12
CA GLY A 96 12.78 -0.90 -9.95
C GLY A 96 14.12 -0.87 -9.20
N SER A 97 15.22 -0.71 -9.94
CA SER A 97 16.57 -0.62 -9.35
C SER A 97 16.75 0.57 -8.40
N ASN A 98 15.88 1.58 -8.50
CA ASN A 98 15.84 2.75 -7.64
C ASN A 98 14.89 2.60 -6.43
N GLY A 99 14.29 1.43 -6.20
CA GLY A 99 13.41 1.16 -5.05
C GLY A 99 11.95 1.57 -5.22
N PHE A 100 11.58 2.22 -6.33
CA PHE A 100 10.17 2.50 -6.63
C PHE A 100 9.46 1.23 -7.09
N MET A 101 8.26 0.99 -6.56
CA MET A 101 7.36 -0.03 -7.12
C MET A 101 6.81 0.49 -8.46
N GLN A 102 7.15 -0.21 -9.53
CA GLN A 102 6.73 0.12 -10.88
C GLN A 102 5.58 -0.76 -11.34
N HIS A 103 4.87 -0.26 -12.34
CA HIS A 103 3.79 -0.93 -13.04
C HIS A 103 4.21 -1.16 -14.50
N PRO A 104 4.91 -2.26 -14.80
CA PRO A 104 5.23 -2.60 -16.18
C PRO A 104 3.95 -2.75 -17.00
N GLU A 105 4.02 -2.43 -18.30
CA GLU A 105 2.92 -2.66 -19.22
C GLU A 105 2.78 -4.17 -19.46
N VAL A 106 1.78 -4.76 -18.82
CA VAL A 106 1.49 -6.20 -18.89
C VAL A 106 0.01 -6.44 -19.18
N VAL A 107 -0.27 -7.53 -19.90
CA VAL A 107 -1.63 -7.92 -20.26
C VAL A 107 -2.02 -9.15 -19.46
N GLY A 108 -3.10 -9.05 -18.68
CA GLY A 108 -3.65 -10.16 -17.89
C GLY A 108 -4.81 -10.88 -18.58
N MET A 109 -5.57 -10.15 -19.41
CA MET A 109 -6.72 -10.67 -20.14
C MET A 109 -6.50 -10.44 -21.63
N LEU A 110 -6.60 -11.51 -22.40
CA LEU A 110 -6.42 -11.54 -23.84
C LEU A 110 -7.80 -11.48 -24.53
N ALA A 111 -7.81 -11.20 -25.83
CA ALA A 111 -9.05 -11.12 -26.59
C ALA A 111 -9.86 -12.44 -26.57
N GLU A 112 -9.18 -13.58 -26.52
CA GLU A 112 -9.80 -14.90 -26.41
C GLU A 112 -10.49 -15.18 -25.06
N ASP A 113 -10.29 -14.33 -24.06
CA ASP A 113 -10.91 -14.50 -22.74
C ASP A 113 -12.26 -13.80 -22.62
N TYR A 114 -12.65 -12.94 -23.56
CA TYR A 114 -13.88 -12.14 -23.44
C TYR A 114 -15.14 -13.00 -23.35
N ASP A 115 -15.29 -14.00 -24.22
CA ASP A 115 -16.46 -14.90 -24.17
C ASP A 115 -16.51 -15.67 -22.85
N TYR A 116 -15.35 -16.09 -22.34
CA TYR A 116 -15.25 -16.80 -21.07
C TYR A 116 -15.54 -15.89 -19.87
N LEU A 117 -15.12 -14.63 -19.91
CA LEU A 117 -15.46 -13.62 -18.91
C LEU A 117 -16.97 -13.36 -18.87
N ILE A 118 -17.62 -13.29 -20.04
CA ILE A 118 -19.07 -13.05 -20.14
C ILE A 118 -19.85 -14.24 -19.56
N GLU A 119 -19.44 -15.46 -19.89
CA GLU A 119 -20.11 -16.67 -19.41
C GLU A 119 -19.85 -16.92 -17.92
N LYS A 120 -18.58 -16.80 -17.49
CA LYS A 120 -18.10 -17.16 -16.14
C LYS A 120 -17.10 -16.12 -15.63
N PRO A 121 -17.59 -14.97 -15.12
CA PRO A 121 -16.73 -13.83 -14.82
C PRO A 121 -15.71 -14.11 -13.72
N PHE A 122 -16.12 -14.82 -12.66
CA PHE A 122 -15.21 -15.14 -11.56
C PHE A 122 -14.14 -16.14 -11.98
N ASP A 123 -14.54 -17.23 -12.64
CA ASP A 123 -13.62 -18.27 -13.09
C ASP A 123 -12.60 -17.71 -14.09
N CYS A 124 -13.01 -16.84 -15.02
CA CYS A 124 -12.09 -16.16 -15.92
C CYS A 124 -11.01 -15.37 -15.19
N LEU A 125 -11.38 -14.64 -14.13
CA LEU A 125 -10.40 -13.89 -13.32
C LEU A 125 -9.43 -14.83 -12.60
N VAL A 126 -9.94 -15.88 -11.97
CA VAL A 126 -9.14 -16.79 -11.13
C VAL A 126 -8.28 -17.74 -11.96
N GLU A 127 -8.80 -18.27 -13.05
CA GLU A 127 -8.14 -19.31 -13.85
C GLU A 127 -7.26 -18.72 -14.96
N ARG A 128 -7.57 -17.52 -15.47
CA ARG A 128 -6.85 -16.93 -16.59
C ARG A 128 -6.09 -15.67 -16.23
N VAL A 129 -6.75 -14.70 -15.59
CA VAL A 129 -6.14 -13.37 -15.35
C VAL A 129 -5.12 -13.40 -14.22
N LEU A 130 -5.48 -13.91 -13.04
CA LEU A 130 -4.60 -13.93 -11.87
C LEU A 130 -3.32 -14.76 -12.10
N PRO A 131 -3.36 -15.99 -12.66
CA PRO A 131 -2.16 -16.79 -12.93
C PRO A 131 -1.21 -16.12 -13.92
N ARG A 132 -1.74 -15.34 -14.88
CA ARG A 132 -0.91 -14.55 -15.78
C ARG A 132 -0.23 -13.42 -15.02
N GLN A 133 -0.90 -12.75 -14.09
CA GLN A 133 -0.32 -11.63 -13.34
C GLN A 133 0.61 -12.04 -12.20
N TYR A 134 0.41 -13.22 -11.63
CA TYR A 134 1.15 -13.77 -10.49
C TYR A 134 1.57 -15.20 -10.81
N LYS A 135 2.79 -15.37 -11.34
CA LYS A 135 3.23 -16.65 -11.93
C LYS A 135 3.33 -17.79 -10.91
N ALA A 136 3.47 -17.46 -9.63
CA ALA A 136 3.43 -18.44 -8.55
C ALA A 136 2.04 -19.08 -8.36
N LEU A 137 0.97 -18.46 -8.88
CA LEU A 137 -0.39 -19.02 -8.86
C LEU A 137 -0.59 -20.00 -10.02
N ASN A 138 0.19 -21.09 -9.99
CA ASN A 138 0.21 -22.09 -11.05
C ASN A 138 -0.55 -23.36 -10.63
N ILE A 139 -1.70 -23.61 -11.28
CA ILE A 139 -2.55 -24.78 -11.01
C ILE A 139 -1.89 -26.11 -11.36
N ASP A 140 -0.94 -26.12 -12.30
CA ASP A 140 -0.18 -27.32 -12.66
C ASP A 140 0.82 -27.72 -11.56
N LYS A 141 1.10 -26.80 -10.62
CA LYS A 141 2.00 -26.99 -9.49
C LYS A 141 1.29 -26.68 -8.16
N PRO A 142 0.27 -27.47 -7.78
CA PRO A 142 -0.64 -27.10 -6.69
C PRO A 142 0.04 -26.95 -5.33
N LEU A 143 1.08 -27.74 -5.05
CA LEU A 143 1.83 -27.64 -3.78
C LEU A 143 2.68 -26.36 -3.73
N GLU A 144 3.41 -26.03 -4.79
CA GLU A 144 4.20 -24.79 -4.89
C GLU A 144 3.30 -23.56 -4.83
N MET A 145 2.16 -23.60 -5.53
CA MET A 145 1.14 -22.55 -5.48
C MET A 145 0.62 -22.33 -4.07
N ALA A 146 0.21 -23.41 -3.37
CA ALA A 146 -0.31 -23.31 -2.01
C ALA A 146 0.73 -22.72 -1.04
N PHE A 147 1.99 -23.15 -1.13
CA PHE A 147 3.06 -22.58 -0.31
C PHE A 147 3.34 -21.11 -0.62
N SER A 148 3.36 -20.72 -1.90
CA SER A 148 3.61 -19.34 -2.31
C SER A 148 2.49 -18.43 -1.84
N LEU A 149 1.23 -18.85 -1.98
CA LEU A 149 0.07 -18.13 -1.47
C LEU A 149 0.10 -18.00 0.06
N ALA A 150 0.42 -19.08 0.79
CA ALA A 150 0.51 -19.03 2.25
C ALA A 150 1.63 -18.07 2.71
N LYS A 151 2.81 -18.13 2.09
CA LYS A 151 3.94 -17.22 2.38
C LYS A 151 3.58 -15.77 2.08
N SER A 152 2.91 -15.49 0.95
CA SER A 152 2.52 -14.14 0.57
C SER A 152 1.49 -13.55 1.53
N ILE A 153 0.55 -14.35 2.03
CA ILE A 153 -0.42 -13.92 3.06
C ILE A 153 0.30 -13.57 4.36
N VAL A 154 1.23 -14.41 4.81
CA VAL A 154 2.03 -14.14 6.03
C VAL A 154 2.86 -12.86 5.85
N ALA A 155 3.54 -12.72 4.72
CA ALA A 155 4.31 -11.52 4.41
C ALA A 155 3.40 -10.27 4.41
N HIS A 156 2.28 -10.31 3.70
CA HIS A 156 1.31 -9.21 3.68
C HIS A 156 0.84 -8.82 5.09
N ASN A 157 0.45 -9.80 5.91
CA ASN A 157 -0.01 -9.53 7.27
C ASN A 157 1.10 -8.92 8.14
N ASN A 158 2.35 -9.38 8.01
CA ASN A 158 3.48 -8.82 8.75
C ASN A 158 3.78 -7.37 8.35
N GLU A 159 3.61 -7.01 7.07
CA GLU A 159 3.81 -5.63 6.61
C GLU A 159 2.65 -4.71 7.00
N MET A 160 1.42 -5.21 6.97
CA MET A 160 0.23 -4.42 7.31
C MET A 160 -0.01 -4.29 8.83
N ALA A 161 0.64 -5.13 9.64
CA ALA A 161 0.58 -5.06 11.09
C ALA A 161 1.63 -4.14 11.73
N GLN A 162 2.56 -3.60 10.92
CA GLN A 162 3.55 -2.59 11.33
C GLN A 162 2.93 -1.19 11.36
#